data_AF-A0A7S0JHL4-F1
#
_entry.id   AF-A0A7S0JHL4-F1
#
_cell.length_a   1.000
_cell.length_b   1.000
_cell.length_c   1.000
_cell.angle_alpha   90.00
_cell.angle_beta   90.00
_cell.angle_gamma   90.00
#
_symmetry.space_group_name_H-M   'P 1'
#
loop_
_entity.id
_entity.type
_entity.pdbx_description
1 polymer ?
#
loop_
_entity_poly.entity_id
_entity_poly.type
_entity_poly.pdbx_seq_one_letter_code
_entity_poly.pdbx_strand_id
1 'polypeptide(L)'
;FILMAAVLCLLSAIRTPCAPTLVPRPYVGTRFVFPQLCAEPEVYAFDAALAALMARMASGESAEKAVGASLDSLDEMFIPMLASRIEAAPAASDELPQLLELMGALRTQSTERFEQARDQLQLLLAAGEINKLDSQLCSLIRRDELDAGFLYVLFKNMEDAKASRDEPTVRLLSHIHTRVQEELEKRS
;
A
#
# COMPACT_ATOMS: atom_id res chain seq x y z
N PHE A 1 -2.60 -4.94 -2.29
CA PHE A 1 -1.90 -6.25 -2.43
C PHE A 1 -0.57 -6.20 -3.19
N ILE A 2 -0.39 -5.25 -4.11
CA ILE A 2 0.87 -5.12 -4.88
C ILE A 2 2.06 -4.75 -3.98
N LEU A 3 1.81 -3.93 -2.95
CA LEU A 3 2.80 -3.43 -1.98
C LEU A 3 3.60 -4.51 -1.22
N MET A 4 2.93 -5.49 -0.59
CA MET A 4 3.62 -6.50 0.24
C MET A 4 4.32 -7.57 -0.59
N ALA A 5 3.77 -7.94 -1.74
CA ALA A 5 4.39 -8.93 -2.63
C ALA A 5 5.63 -8.38 -3.35
N ALA A 6 5.66 -7.08 -3.70
CA ALA A 6 6.80 -6.44 -4.34
C ALA A 6 8.02 -6.32 -3.41
N VAL A 7 7.79 -6.04 -2.12
CA VAL A 7 8.86 -5.83 -1.11
C VAL A 7 9.64 -7.11 -0.82
N LEU A 8 8.99 -8.28 -0.85
CA LEU A 8 9.65 -9.57 -0.65
C LEU A 8 10.40 -10.06 -1.91
N CYS A 9 9.98 -9.62 -3.11
CA CYS A 9 10.57 -10.09 -4.37
C CYS A 9 11.86 -9.33 -4.77
N LEU A 10 12.02 -8.07 -4.35
CA LEU A 10 13.22 -7.27 -4.63
C LEU A 10 14.49 -7.76 -3.90
N LEU A 11 14.33 -8.48 -2.79
CA LEU A 11 15.44 -8.99 -1.98
C LEU A 11 16.15 -10.22 -2.58
N SER A 12 15.59 -10.87 -3.62
CA SER A 12 16.19 -12.09 -4.20
C SER A 12 17.21 -11.83 -5.31
N ALA A 13 17.30 -10.60 -5.84
CA ALA A 13 18.12 -10.30 -7.03
C ALA A 13 19.51 -9.74 -6.70
N ILE A 14 19.88 -9.63 -5.42
CA ILE A 14 21.19 -9.12 -5.00
C ILE A 14 22.19 -10.28 -4.98
N ARG A 15 22.70 -10.70 -6.14
CA ARG A 15 24.02 -11.32 -6.19
C ARG A 15 24.74 -11.16 -7.52
N THR A 16 25.87 -10.47 -7.38
CA THR A 16 27.11 -10.41 -8.19
C THR A 16 27.19 -9.49 -9.42
N PRO A 17 28.26 -8.66 -9.49
CA PRO A 17 28.54 -7.72 -10.56
C PRO A 17 29.51 -8.30 -11.61
N CYS A 18 29.41 -7.84 -12.84
CA CYS A 18 30.56 -7.70 -13.75
C CYS A 18 30.17 -6.77 -14.91
N ALA A 19 30.79 -5.59 -14.93
CA ALA A 19 30.75 -4.64 -16.04
C ALA A 19 32.01 -4.84 -16.93
N PRO A 20 32.28 -4.04 -17.98
CA PRO A 20 31.84 -4.29 -19.35
C PRO A 20 33.00 -4.21 -20.37
N THR A 21 32.82 -4.65 -21.62
CA THR A 21 33.69 -4.18 -22.72
C THR A 21 32.96 -3.99 -24.05
N LEU A 22 32.97 -2.71 -24.46
CA LEU A 22 32.61 -2.04 -25.70
C LEU A 22 32.92 -2.75 -27.04
N VAL A 23 31.99 -2.59 -28.00
CA VAL A 23 32.32 -2.21 -29.39
C VAL A 23 31.20 -1.30 -29.96
N PRO A 24 31.48 -0.15 -30.58
CA PRO A 24 30.48 0.70 -31.22
C PRO A 24 30.27 0.27 -32.69
N ARG A 25 29.03 0.30 -33.17
CA ARG A 25 28.71 0.30 -34.60
C ARG A 25 27.96 1.59 -34.95
N PRO A 26 28.33 2.29 -36.03
CA PRO A 26 27.69 3.53 -36.42
C PRO A 26 26.38 3.21 -37.15
N TYR A 27 25.28 3.86 -36.77
CA TYR A 27 24.13 3.99 -37.64
C TYR A 27 23.91 5.46 -38.01
N VAL A 28 23.91 5.65 -39.32
CA VAL A 28 23.73 6.89 -40.05
C VAL A 28 22.26 7.30 -39.99
N GLY A 29 22.04 8.54 -39.57
CA GLY A 29 21.10 9.48 -40.18
C GLY A 29 19.62 9.12 -40.23
N THR A 30 18.82 9.79 -39.40
CA THR A 30 17.63 10.48 -39.89
C THR A 30 17.30 11.64 -38.95
N ARG A 31 17.32 12.87 -39.49
CA ARG A 31 16.80 14.06 -38.81
C ARG A 31 15.28 13.90 -38.68
N PHE A 32 14.79 13.58 -37.49
CA PHE A 32 13.41 13.87 -37.13
C PHE A 32 13.39 15.25 -36.45
N VAL A 33 12.90 16.24 -37.20
CA VAL A 33 12.42 17.49 -36.63
C VAL A 33 11.10 17.15 -35.93
N PHE A 34 11.15 16.88 -34.63
CA PHE A 34 9.94 16.84 -33.82
C PHE A 34 9.57 18.27 -33.41
N PRO A 35 8.32 18.71 -33.61
CA PRO A 35 7.86 19.98 -33.10
C PRO A 35 7.94 19.94 -31.56
N GLN A 36 8.50 21.00 -30.97
CA GLN A 36 8.45 21.27 -29.54
C GLN A 36 6.97 21.33 -29.12
N LEU A 37 6.44 20.20 -28.68
CA LEU A 37 5.28 20.16 -27.80
C LEU A 37 5.79 20.70 -26.47
N CYS A 38 5.38 21.92 -26.13
CA CYS A 38 5.42 22.42 -24.77
C CYS A 38 4.60 21.46 -23.91
N ALA A 39 5.27 20.49 -23.30
CA ALA A 39 4.69 19.66 -22.25
C ALA A 39 4.63 20.54 -21.00
N GLU A 40 3.44 21.04 -20.67
CA GLU A 40 3.10 21.40 -19.30
C GLU A 40 3.54 20.23 -18.40
N PRO A 41 4.25 20.47 -17.27
CA PRO A 41 4.59 19.38 -16.39
C PRO A 41 3.29 18.90 -15.75
N GLU A 42 2.74 17.81 -16.26
CA GLU A 42 1.87 16.96 -15.44
C GLU A 42 2.71 16.61 -14.22
N VAL A 43 2.48 17.33 -13.12
CA VAL A 43 3.06 16.97 -11.83
C VAL A 43 2.55 15.57 -11.55
N TYR A 44 3.45 14.60 -11.70
CA TYR A 44 3.10 13.20 -11.57
C TYR A 44 2.42 13.00 -10.22
N ALA A 45 1.32 12.24 -10.16
CA ALA A 45 0.55 12.07 -8.93
C ALA A 45 1.43 11.66 -7.73
N PHE A 46 2.45 10.85 -8.00
CA PHE A 46 3.51 10.50 -7.07
C PHE A 46 4.29 11.72 -6.53
N ASP A 47 4.80 12.60 -7.39
CA ASP A 47 5.59 13.76 -6.98
C ASP A 47 4.76 14.75 -6.17
N ALA A 48 3.48 14.93 -6.52
CA ALA A 48 2.56 15.75 -5.75
C ALA A 48 2.31 15.16 -4.34
N ALA A 49 2.02 13.85 -4.25
CA ALA A 49 1.81 13.16 -2.99
C ALA A 49 3.07 13.15 -2.12
N LEU A 50 4.25 12.92 -2.71
CA LEU A 50 5.53 12.96 -2.01
C LEU A 50 5.83 14.36 -1.48
N ALA A 51 5.65 15.40 -2.31
CA ALA A 51 5.85 16.78 -1.90
C ALA A 51 4.91 17.17 -0.74
N ALA A 52 3.65 16.73 -0.78
CA ALA A 52 2.71 16.97 0.30
C ALA A 52 3.15 16.30 1.61
N LEU A 53 3.59 15.04 1.57
CA LEU A 53 4.11 14.33 2.74
C LEU A 53 5.38 14.99 3.31
N MET A 54 6.32 15.37 2.44
CA MET A 54 7.55 16.03 2.84
C MET A 54 7.28 17.42 3.45
N ALA A 55 6.32 18.18 2.91
CA ALA A 55 5.93 19.47 3.47
C ALA A 55 5.35 19.33 4.89
N ARG A 56 4.60 18.27 5.16
CA ARG A 56 4.07 17.99 6.51
C ARG A 56 5.19 17.65 7.49
N MET A 57 6.13 16.81 7.09
CA MET A 57 7.31 16.50 7.90
C MET A 57 8.16 17.75 8.16
N ALA A 58 8.34 18.61 7.16
CA ALA A 58 9.03 19.89 7.30
C ALA A 58 8.32 20.87 8.25
N SER A 59 6.99 20.77 8.38
CA SER A 59 6.20 21.54 9.34
C SER A 59 6.30 21.05 10.79
N GLY A 60 7.06 19.97 11.04
CA GLY A 60 7.28 19.38 12.35
C GLY A 60 6.31 18.26 12.73
N GLU A 61 5.48 17.77 11.79
CA GLU A 61 4.73 16.53 12.00
C GLU A 61 5.66 15.33 11.93
N SER A 62 5.44 14.33 12.80
CA SER A 62 6.17 13.07 12.67
C SER A 62 5.76 12.34 11.39
N ALA A 63 6.68 11.54 10.84
CA ALA A 63 6.43 10.77 9.63
C ALA A 63 5.19 9.87 9.77
N GLU A 64 4.97 9.23 10.94
CA GLU A 64 3.82 8.35 11.16
C GLU A 64 2.48 9.12 11.10
N LYS A 65 2.45 10.35 11.62
CA LYS A 65 1.26 11.19 11.61
C LYS A 65 0.95 11.69 10.20
N ALA A 66 1.97 12.12 9.47
CA ALA A 66 1.84 12.60 8.09
C ALA A 66 1.34 11.49 7.15
N VAL A 67 1.92 10.29 7.30
CA VAL A 67 1.50 9.11 6.54
C VAL A 67 0.09 8.68 6.92
N GLY A 68 -0.26 8.70 8.21
CA GLY A 68 -1.58 8.26 8.68
C GLY A 68 -2.72 9.09 8.14
N ALA A 69 -2.51 10.39 7.99
CA ALA A 69 -3.48 11.30 7.41
C ALA A 69 -3.60 11.17 5.87
N SER A 70 -2.62 10.56 5.21
CA SER A 70 -2.52 10.54 3.74
C SER A 70 -2.70 9.15 3.14
N LEU A 71 -2.60 8.08 3.94
CA LEU A 71 -2.58 6.68 3.48
C LEU A 71 -3.73 6.31 2.55
N ASP A 72 -4.95 6.75 2.85
CA ASP A 72 -6.14 6.37 2.07
C ASP A 72 -6.20 7.07 0.70
N SER A 73 -5.34 8.09 0.50
CA SER A 73 -5.18 8.81 -0.76
C SER A 73 -3.96 8.37 -1.57
N LEU A 74 -3.08 7.54 -0.99
CA LEU A 74 -1.91 7.04 -1.69
C LEU A 74 -2.30 5.93 -2.65
N ASP A 75 -1.83 6.02 -3.89
CA ASP A 75 -2.06 4.99 -4.89
C ASP A 75 -1.18 3.74 -4.66
N GLU A 76 -1.53 2.66 -5.34
CA GLU A 76 -0.82 1.37 -5.22
C GLU A 76 0.64 1.42 -5.75
N MET A 77 0.97 2.41 -6.57
CA MET A 77 2.30 2.62 -7.16
C MET A 77 3.20 3.51 -6.31
N PHE A 78 2.66 4.15 -5.27
CA PHE A 78 3.42 5.10 -4.45
C PHE A 78 4.62 4.47 -3.77
N ILE A 79 4.45 3.33 -3.08
CA ILE A 79 5.57 2.63 -2.42
C ILE A 79 6.62 2.12 -3.40
N PRO A 80 6.29 1.40 -4.50
CA PRO A 80 7.32 0.96 -5.44
C PRO A 80 8.06 2.13 -6.10
N MET A 81 7.38 3.26 -6.37
CA MET A 81 8.04 4.47 -6.88
C MET A 81 8.94 5.11 -5.82
N LEU A 82 8.51 5.17 -4.55
CA LEU A 82 9.33 5.67 -3.44
C LEU A 82 10.58 4.79 -3.24
N ALA A 83 10.43 3.47 -3.29
CA ALA A 83 11.55 2.54 -3.19
C ALA A 83 12.55 2.74 -4.32
N SER A 84 12.07 2.85 -5.57
CA SER A 84 12.92 3.13 -6.72
C SER A 84 13.66 4.47 -6.59
N ARG A 85 13.01 5.49 -6.02
CA ARG A 85 13.63 6.80 -5.78
C ARG A 85 14.69 6.75 -4.68
N ILE A 86 14.47 5.97 -3.63
CA ILE A 86 15.48 5.72 -2.58
C ILE A 86 16.69 4.99 -3.17
N GLU A 87 16.48 3.99 -4.02
CA GLU A 87 17.56 3.24 -4.68
C GLU A 87 18.36 4.11 -5.66
N ALA A 88 17.70 5.01 -6.38
CA ALA A 88 18.33 5.92 -7.32
C ALA A 88 19.00 7.13 -6.64
N ALA A 89 18.68 7.41 -5.38
CA ALA A 89 19.22 8.56 -4.66
C ALA A 89 20.70 8.36 -4.32
N PRO A 90 21.56 9.37 -4.58
CA PRO A 90 22.96 9.28 -4.19
C PRO A 90 23.08 9.28 -2.66
N ALA A 91 24.03 8.51 -2.14
CA ALA A 91 24.25 8.37 -0.69
C ALA A 91 24.57 9.70 0.03
N ALA A 92 25.00 10.71 -0.71
CA ALA A 92 25.27 12.07 -0.21
C ALA A 92 24.07 13.03 -0.32
N SER A 93 22.88 12.54 -0.70
CA SER A 93 21.69 13.38 -0.79
C SER A 93 21.14 13.70 0.59
N ASP A 94 20.87 14.98 0.85
CA ASP A 94 20.22 15.47 2.07
C ASP A 94 18.75 14.99 2.19
N GLU A 95 18.13 14.57 1.08
CA GLU A 95 16.75 14.06 1.05
C GLU A 95 16.67 12.57 1.45
N LEU A 96 17.76 11.80 1.27
CA LEU A 96 17.77 10.35 1.46
C LEU A 96 17.33 9.93 2.88
N PRO A 97 17.78 10.56 3.97
CA PRO A 97 17.32 10.22 5.32
C PRO A 97 15.80 10.40 5.50
N GLN A 98 15.23 11.47 4.91
CA GLN A 98 13.80 11.78 5.02
C GLN A 98 12.95 10.79 4.23
N LEU A 99 13.42 10.37 3.05
CA LEU A 99 12.76 9.32 2.25
C LEU A 99 12.80 7.96 2.95
N LEU A 100 13.91 7.62 3.61
CA LEU A 100 14.04 6.40 4.41
C LEU A 100 13.13 6.42 5.64
N GLU A 101 13.04 7.56 6.32
CA GLU A 101 12.12 7.76 7.44
C GLU A 101 10.66 7.59 7.00
N LEU A 102 10.28 8.21 5.87
CA LEU A 102 8.95 8.08 5.29
C LEU A 102 8.62 6.63 4.93
N MET A 103 9.56 5.91 4.29
CA MET A 103 9.41 4.49 3.97
C MET A 103 9.26 3.63 5.24
N GLY A 104 10.01 3.96 6.30
CA GLY A 104 9.87 3.32 7.60
C GLY A 104 8.49 3.52 8.20
N ALA A 105 8.00 4.76 8.23
CA ALA A 105 6.68 5.10 8.75
C ALA A 105 5.55 4.43 7.97
N LEU A 106 5.62 4.42 6.63
CA LEU A 106 4.68 3.70 5.76
C LEU A 106 4.61 2.22 6.09
N ARG A 107 5.76 1.59 6.31
CA ARG A 107 5.84 0.16 6.65
C ARG A 107 5.25 -0.11 8.02
N THR A 108 5.62 0.68 9.03
CA THR A 108 5.13 0.53 10.41
C THR A 108 3.61 0.66 10.43
N GLN A 109 3.08 1.73 9.83
CA GLN A 109 1.64 1.99 9.85
C GLN A 109 0.83 0.96 9.06
N SER A 110 1.37 0.49 7.93
CA SER A 110 0.74 -0.60 7.18
C SER A 110 0.69 -1.89 8.01
N THR A 111 1.74 -2.16 8.79
CA THR A 111 1.81 -3.33 9.66
C THR A 111 0.82 -3.21 10.81
N GLU A 112 0.76 -2.06 11.48
CA GLU A 112 -0.18 -1.79 12.57
C GLU A 112 -1.64 -1.91 12.12
N ARG A 113 -2.00 -1.31 10.97
CA ARG A 113 -3.36 -1.45 10.41
C ARG A 113 -3.70 -2.90 10.09
N PHE A 114 -2.74 -3.66 9.57
CA PHE A 114 -2.93 -5.09 9.30
C PHE A 114 -3.13 -5.90 10.59
N GLU A 115 -2.33 -5.64 11.63
CA GLU A 115 -2.47 -6.29 12.93
C GLU A 115 -3.80 -5.95 13.59
N GLN A 116 -4.20 -4.68 13.56
CA GLN A 116 -5.49 -4.22 14.04
C GLN A 116 -6.66 -4.89 13.30
N ALA A 117 -6.60 -4.95 11.97
CA ALA A 117 -7.59 -5.62 11.13
C ALA A 117 -7.71 -7.12 11.45
N ARG A 118 -6.57 -7.79 11.68
CA ARG A 118 -6.54 -9.20 12.12
C ARG A 118 -7.20 -9.37 13.48
N ASP A 119 -6.86 -8.52 14.44
CA ASP A 119 -7.38 -8.61 15.81
C ASP A 119 -8.90 -8.32 15.84
N GLN A 120 -9.37 -7.38 15.03
CA GLN A 120 -10.80 -7.11 14.81
C GLN A 120 -11.52 -8.33 14.22
N LEU A 121 -10.96 -8.97 13.20
CA LEU A 121 -11.54 -10.18 12.62
C LEU A 121 -11.58 -11.32 13.66
N GLN A 122 -10.51 -11.49 14.44
CA GLN A 122 -10.46 -12.50 15.50
C GLN A 122 -11.51 -12.25 16.58
N LEU A 123 -11.75 -10.99 16.95
CA LEU A 123 -12.81 -10.60 17.89
C LEU A 123 -14.20 -11.02 17.37
N LEU A 124 -14.47 -10.75 16.08
CA LEU A 124 -15.74 -11.12 15.44
C LEU A 124 -15.94 -12.63 15.40
N LEU A 125 -14.88 -13.38 15.08
CA LEU A 125 -14.91 -14.85 15.04
C LEU A 125 -15.06 -15.46 16.45
N ALA A 126 -14.47 -14.84 17.47
CA ALA A 126 -14.56 -15.29 18.86
C ALA A 126 -15.96 -15.14 19.46
N ALA A 127 -16.83 -14.31 18.87
CA ALA A 127 -18.20 -14.11 19.34
C ALA A 127 -19.04 -15.40 19.29
N GLY A 128 -18.72 -16.34 18.40
CA GLY A 128 -19.32 -17.68 18.27
C GLY A 128 -20.80 -17.73 17.86
N GLU A 129 -21.54 -16.62 18.01
CA GLU A 129 -22.95 -16.46 17.68
C GLU A 129 -23.13 -15.41 16.59
N ILE A 130 -23.85 -15.74 15.51
CA ILE A 130 -24.07 -14.86 14.35
C ILE A 130 -24.69 -13.52 14.78
N ASN A 131 -25.68 -13.51 15.68
CA ASN A 131 -26.32 -12.29 16.15
C ASN A 131 -25.35 -11.36 16.91
N LYS A 132 -24.42 -11.93 17.70
CA LYS A 132 -23.40 -11.15 18.43
C LYS A 132 -22.37 -10.59 17.45
N LEU A 133 -21.93 -11.41 16.49
CA LEU A 133 -21.05 -11.00 15.41
C LEU A 133 -21.65 -9.83 14.63
N ASP A 134 -22.91 -9.93 14.19
CA ASP A 134 -23.59 -8.86 13.43
C ASP A 134 -23.68 -7.56 14.26
N SER A 135 -23.95 -7.67 15.56
CA SER A 135 -24.00 -6.51 16.46
C SER A 135 -22.63 -5.83 16.62
N GLN A 136 -21.56 -6.62 16.74
CA GLN A 136 -20.19 -6.12 16.83
C GLN A 136 -19.75 -5.49 15.52
N LEU A 137 -20.07 -6.14 14.40
CA LEU A 137 -19.80 -5.63 13.06
C LEU A 137 -20.47 -4.27 12.83
N CYS A 138 -21.75 -4.16 13.19
CA CYS A 138 -22.48 -2.89 13.10
C CYS A 138 -21.85 -1.81 14.01
N SER A 139 -21.34 -2.18 15.18
CA SER A 139 -20.64 -1.24 16.06
C SER A 139 -19.33 -0.75 15.45
N LEU A 140 -18.53 -1.63 14.85
CA LEU A 140 -17.26 -1.28 14.20
C LEU A 140 -17.50 -0.36 12.99
N ILE A 141 -18.49 -0.67 12.16
CA ILE A 141 -18.87 0.17 11.00
C ILE A 141 -19.33 1.56 11.46
N ARG A 142 -20.17 1.62 12.50
CA ARG A 142 -20.66 2.92 13.02
C ARG A 142 -19.54 3.81 13.54
N ARG A 143 -18.46 3.22 14.05
CA ARG A 143 -17.28 3.94 14.55
C ARG A 143 -16.23 4.24 13.48
N ASP A 144 -16.48 3.84 12.23
CA ASP A 144 -15.54 3.99 11.12
C ASP A 144 -14.20 3.27 11.37
N GLU A 145 -14.25 2.18 12.14
CA GLU A 145 -13.08 1.37 12.51
C GLU A 145 -12.78 0.26 11.49
N LEU A 146 -13.62 0.10 10.45
CA LEU A 146 -13.38 -0.84 9.35
C LEU A 146 -12.76 -0.10 8.18
N ASP A 147 -11.48 -0.34 7.94
CA ASP A 147 -10.73 0.22 6.82
C ASP A 147 -10.58 -0.79 5.67
N ALA A 148 -9.90 -0.37 4.59
CA ALA A 148 -9.55 -1.24 3.48
C ALA A 148 -8.64 -2.42 3.91
N GLY A 149 -7.89 -2.27 5.01
CA GLY A 149 -7.08 -3.32 5.61
C GLY A 149 -7.93 -4.46 6.19
N PHE A 150 -9.06 -4.14 6.83
CA PHE A 150 -10.02 -5.15 7.28
C PHE A 150 -10.55 -6.01 6.13
N LEU A 151 -10.99 -5.38 5.03
CA LEU A 151 -11.48 -6.09 3.85
C LEU A 151 -10.40 -7.01 3.25
N TYR A 152 -9.16 -6.53 3.16
CA TYR A 152 -8.02 -7.33 2.73
C TYR A 152 -7.85 -8.59 3.58
N VAL A 153 -7.84 -8.44 4.91
CA VAL A 153 -7.62 -9.55 5.84
C VAL A 153 -8.76 -10.55 5.73
N LEU A 154 -9.99 -10.07 5.61
CA LEU A 154 -11.17 -10.90 5.40
C LEU A 154 -11.05 -11.73 4.13
N PHE A 155 -10.70 -11.13 2.99
CA PHE A 155 -10.50 -11.84 1.73
C PHE A 155 -9.40 -12.90 1.81
N LYS A 156 -8.27 -12.59 2.47
CA LYS A 156 -7.19 -13.57 2.63
C LYS A 156 -7.60 -14.77 3.47
N ASN A 157 -8.27 -14.52 4.60
CA ASN A 157 -8.78 -15.61 5.43
C ASN A 157 -9.82 -16.46 4.67
N MET A 158 -10.61 -15.86 3.77
CA MET A 158 -11.51 -16.61 2.90
C MET A 158 -10.76 -17.50 1.90
N GLU A 159 -9.69 -16.97 1.27
CA GLU A 159 -8.84 -17.75 0.36
C GLU A 159 -8.15 -18.91 1.08
N ASP A 160 -7.59 -18.65 2.27
CA ASP A 160 -6.92 -19.64 3.09
C ASP A 160 -7.90 -20.73 3.56
N ALA A 161 -9.08 -20.34 4.04
CA ALA A 161 -10.13 -21.30 4.43
C ALA A 161 -10.60 -22.16 3.24
N LYS A 162 -10.73 -21.57 2.03
CA LYS A 162 -11.02 -22.33 0.81
C LYS A 162 -9.90 -23.31 0.46
N ALA A 163 -8.64 -22.89 0.56
CA ALA A 163 -7.49 -23.75 0.31
C ALA A 163 -7.42 -24.93 1.31
N SER A 164 -7.77 -24.68 2.58
CA SER A 164 -7.86 -25.68 3.63
C SER A 164 -9.15 -26.51 3.60
N ARG A 165 -10.09 -26.24 2.68
CA ARG A 165 -11.42 -26.88 2.59
C ARG A 165 -12.26 -26.76 3.87
N ASP A 166 -12.08 -25.67 4.60
CA ASP A 166 -12.82 -25.37 5.82
C ASP A 166 -14.13 -24.64 5.49
N GLU A 167 -15.08 -25.41 4.97
CA GLU A 167 -16.42 -24.95 4.57
C GLU A 167 -17.17 -24.11 5.63
N PRO A 168 -17.20 -24.48 6.93
CA PRO A 168 -17.90 -23.64 7.91
C PRO A 168 -17.23 -22.27 8.08
N THR A 169 -15.90 -22.20 8.06
CA THR A 169 -15.17 -20.93 8.14
C THR A 169 -15.38 -20.09 6.87
N VAL A 170 -15.36 -20.70 5.69
CA VAL A 170 -15.66 -19.99 4.43
C VAL A 170 -17.07 -19.39 4.46
N ARG A 171 -18.07 -20.12 4.96
CA ARG A 171 -19.45 -19.62 5.08
C ARG A 171 -19.53 -18.45 6.05
N LEU A 172 -18.86 -18.55 7.20
CA LEU A 172 -18.84 -17.49 8.21
C LEU A 172 -18.18 -16.21 7.68
N LEU A 173 -17.02 -16.34 7.04
CA LEU A 173 -16.32 -15.19 6.44
C LEU A 173 -17.09 -14.58 5.28
N SER A 174 -17.77 -15.41 4.47
CA SER A 174 -18.65 -14.92 3.40
C SER A 174 -19.84 -14.13 3.96
N HIS A 175 -20.42 -14.59 5.08
CA HIS A 175 -21.48 -13.86 5.80
C HIS A 175 -20.99 -12.49 6.29
N ILE A 176 -19.82 -12.45 6.94
CA ILE A 176 -19.18 -11.18 7.36
C ILE A 176 -19.02 -10.25 6.16
N HIS A 177 -18.48 -10.75 5.04
CA HIS A 177 -18.25 -9.96 3.84
C HIS A 177 -19.55 -9.35 3.30
N THR A 178 -20.60 -10.16 3.10
CA THR A 178 -21.91 -9.67 2.64
C THR A 178 -22.46 -8.62 3.60
N ARG A 179 -22.36 -8.86 4.91
CA ARG A 179 -22.91 -7.92 5.89
C ARG A 179 -22.17 -6.59 5.94
N VAL A 180 -20.85 -6.59 5.75
CA VAL A 180 -20.07 -5.35 5.60
C VAL A 180 -20.53 -4.57 4.38
N GLN A 181 -20.68 -5.25 3.23
CA GLN A 181 -21.12 -4.61 1.99
C GLN A 181 -22.51 -3.98 2.13
N GLU A 182 -23.47 -4.70 2.70
CA GLU A 182 -24.84 -4.20 2.94
C GLU A 182 -24.87 -2.96 3.85
N GLU A 183 -24.03 -2.91 4.88
CA GLU A 183 -23.98 -1.78 5.80
C GLU A 183 -23.23 -0.57 5.22
N LEU A 184 -22.26 -0.78 4.33
CA LEU A 184 -21.60 0.28 3.59
C LEU A 184 -22.54 0.90 2.54
N GLU A 185 -23.31 0.08 1.81
CA GLU A 185 -24.30 0.54 0.82
C GLU A 185 -25.44 1.36 1.46
N LYS A 186 -25.79 1.11 2.73
CA LYS A 186 -26.79 1.93 3.45
C LYS A 186 -26.29 3.33 3.81
N ARG A 187 -24.97 3.54 3.80
CA ARG A 187 -24.33 4.82 4.17
C ARG A 187 -24.06 5.70 2.96
N SER A 188 -24.05 5.15 1.74
CA SER A 188 -23.93 5.89 0.48
C SER A 188 -25.28 6.49 0.05
#